data_AF-A0A523L0J0-F1
#
_entry.id   AF-A0A523L0J0-F1
#
_cell.length_a   1.000
_cell.length_b   1.000
_cell.length_c   1.000
_cell.angle_alpha   90.00
_cell.angle_beta   90.00
_cell.angle_gamma   90.00
#
_symmetry.space_group_name_H-M   'P 1'
#
loop_
_entity.id
_entity.type
_entity.pdbx_description
1 polymer ?
#
loop_
_entity_poly.entity_id
_entity_poly.type
_entity_poly.pdbx_seq_one_letter_code
_entity_poly.pdbx_strand_id
1 'polypeptide(L)'
;MASVRREFRRCNSRKVGVGVGAARLAAVAVLFPVLLQQAAIAQEADAEESAPLEEVVTIAPRTLRLMRVEIRRAEENIIDLFNTINTDGDYALRCRREAPLGSHIPVRACSTTIVDRLTARASQDFVMTGFYDYPAAEIRYHEQMLRETMSRLISEDPLLYKALTEYYLLKTEYDAEREKRHEDKFFIW
;
A
#
# COMPACT_ATOMS: atom_id res chain seq x y z
N MET A 1 -14.17 10.10 -40.68
CA MET A 1 -15.22 10.41 -39.68
C MET A 1 -15.69 9.11 -39.03
N ALA A 2 -15.30 8.84 -37.79
CA ALA A 2 -15.99 7.91 -36.88
C ALA A 2 -15.51 8.21 -35.46
N SER A 3 -16.36 8.93 -34.71
CA SER A 3 -16.13 9.35 -33.33
C SER A 3 -16.61 8.23 -32.40
N VAL A 4 -15.71 7.65 -31.61
CA VAL A 4 -16.06 6.70 -30.55
C VAL A 4 -16.14 7.48 -29.23
N ARG A 5 -17.36 7.89 -28.85
CA ARG A 5 -17.67 8.42 -27.52
C ARG A 5 -17.60 7.28 -26.50
N ARG A 6 -16.69 7.37 -25.53
CA ARG A 6 -16.74 6.55 -24.31
C ARG A 6 -17.56 7.29 -23.25
N GLU A 7 -18.68 6.69 -22.86
CA GLU A 7 -19.50 7.15 -21.74
C GLU A 7 -18.75 6.99 -20.41
N PHE A 8 -18.54 8.11 -19.73
CA PHE A 8 -18.13 8.15 -18.33
C PHE A 8 -19.33 7.74 -17.45
N ARG A 9 -19.30 6.53 -16.89
CA ARG A 9 -20.21 6.17 -15.79
C ARG A 9 -19.75 6.89 -14.51
N ARG A 10 -20.54 7.87 -14.06
CA ARG A 10 -20.42 8.50 -12.75
C ARG A 10 -20.81 7.48 -11.67
N CYS A 11 -19.86 7.11 -10.79
CA CYS A 11 -20.20 6.51 -9.50
C CYS A 11 -20.74 7.60 -8.57
N ASN A 12 -22.04 7.55 -8.28
CA ASN A 12 -22.72 8.41 -7.32
C ASN A 12 -22.60 7.82 -5.92
N SER A 13 -21.89 8.50 -5.02
CA SER A 13 -21.78 8.11 -3.61
C SER A 13 -22.95 8.68 -2.81
N ARG A 14 -23.93 7.83 -2.49
CA ARG A 14 -25.06 8.16 -1.60
C ARG A 14 -24.57 8.10 -0.16
N LYS A 15 -24.40 9.26 0.47
CA LYS A 15 -24.22 9.39 1.93
C LYS A 15 -25.55 9.05 2.61
N VAL A 16 -25.57 8.00 3.42
CA VAL A 16 -26.67 7.70 4.35
C VAL A 16 -26.36 8.41 5.67
N GLY A 17 -27.06 9.51 5.92
CA GLY A 17 -27.05 10.18 7.21
C GLY A 17 -28.10 9.54 8.12
N VAL A 18 -27.64 8.88 9.19
CA VAL A 18 -28.49 8.45 10.30
C VAL A 18 -28.58 9.61 11.27
N GLY A 19 -29.74 10.26 11.32
CA GLY A 19 -30.08 11.33 12.24
C GLY A 19 -31.21 10.88 13.17
N VAL A 20 -30.87 10.81 14.44
CA VAL A 20 -31.69 10.38 15.58
C VAL A 20 -32.81 11.36 15.88
N GLY A 21 -33.97 10.83 16.26
CA GLY A 21 -34.82 11.42 17.30
C GLY A 21 -36.04 12.20 16.84
N ALA A 22 -37.23 11.65 17.12
CA ALA A 22 -38.31 12.37 17.81
C ALA A 22 -39.43 11.38 18.12
N ALA A 23 -39.54 11.01 19.40
CA ALA A 23 -40.68 10.33 19.97
C ALA A 23 -41.95 11.16 19.79
N ARG A 24 -43.05 10.54 19.35
CA ARG A 24 -44.40 10.96 19.69
C ARG A 24 -45.29 9.74 19.96
N LEU A 25 -45.67 9.67 21.23
CA LEU A 25 -46.71 8.83 21.81
C LEU A 25 -48.03 9.02 21.08
N ALA A 26 -48.66 7.91 20.69
CA ALA A 26 -50.11 7.83 20.55
C ALA A 26 -50.55 6.42 20.91
N ALA A 27 -51.09 6.31 22.13
CA ALA A 27 -51.75 5.13 22.63
C ALA A 27 -53.06 4.91 21.85
N VAL A 28 -53.26 3.70 21.33
CA VAL A 28 -54.61 3.17 21.09
C VAL A 28 -54.61 1.72 21.58
N ALA A 29 -55.15 1.55 22.78
CA ALA A 29 -55.51 0.27 23.35
C ALA A 29 -56.74 -0.26 22.60
N VAL A 30 -56.62 -1.44 21.99
CA VAL A 30 -57.78 -2.26 21.63
C VAL A 30 -57.64 -3.59 22.34
N LEU A 31 -58.49 -3.74 23.36
CA LEU A 31 -58.81 -4.97 24.06
C LEU A 31 -59.38 -6.01 23.09
N PHE A 32 -58.81 -7.21 23.03
CA PHE A 32 -59.57 -8.43 22.73
C PHE A 32 -58.98 -9.62 23.53
N PRO A 33 -59.82 -10.51 24.05
CA PRO A 33 -59.58 -11.26 25.29
C PRO A 33 -58.88 -12.59 25.08
N VAL A 34 -58.36 -13.08 26.21
CA VAL A 34 -57.91 -14.43 26.50
C VAL A 34 -58.84 -15.50 25.92
N LEU A 35 -58.27 -16.41 25.13
CA LEU A 35 -58.75 -17.78 24.98
C LEU A 35 -57.56 -18.71 25.20
N LEU A 36 -57.58 -19.39 26.36
CA LEU A 36 -56.82 -20.60 26.59
C LEU A 36 -57.23 -21.65 25.55
N GLN A 37 -56.27 -22.14 24.78
CA GLN A 37 -56.33 -23.50 24.24
C GLN A 37 -54.92 -24.07 24.24
N GLN A 38 -54.64 -24.86 25.28
CA GLN A 38 -53.53 -25.80 25.30
C GLN A 38 -53.84 -26.90 24.30
N ALA A 39 -53.10 -26.92 23.19
CA ALA A 39 -52.84 -28.15 22.45
C ALA A 39 -51.37 -28.49 22.70
N ALA A 40 -51.15 -29.43 23.63
CA ALA A 40 -49.89 -30.09 23.81
C ALA A 40 -49.60 -30.90 22.53
N ILE A 41 -48.79 -30.34 21.64
CA ILE A 41 -48.10 -31.14 20.64
C ILE A 41 -46.72 -31.41 21.25
N ALA A 42 -46.53 -32.64 21.71
CA ALA A 42 -45.22 -33.19 21.93
C ALA A 42 -44.49 -33.14 20.59
N GLN A 43 -43.67 -32.10 20.38
CA GLN A 43 -42.63 -32.15 19.39
C GLN A 43 -41.52 -32.98 20.01
N GLU A 44 -41.39 -34.21 19.52
CA GLU A 44 -40.19 -35.00 19.63
C GLU A 44 -39.02 -34.07 19.32
N ALA A 45 -38.20 -33.83 20.34
CA ALA A 45 -36.91 -33.19 20.18
C ALA A 45 -36.08 -34.17 19.34
N ASP A 46 -36.19 -34.04 18.03
CA ASP A 46 -35.25 -34.63 17.11
C ASP A 46 -33.90 -34.01 17.47
N ALA A 47 -33.05 -34.82 18.09
CA ALA A 47 -31.68 -34.47 18.39
C ALA A 47 -30.98 -34.34 17.04
N GLU A 48 -31.03 -33.12 16.50
CA GLU A 48 -30.20 -32.72 15.36
C GLU A 48 -28.76 -32.79 15.86
N GLU A 49 -28.15 -33.96 15.62
CA GLU A 49 -26.72 -34.21 15.79
C GLU A 49 -25.99 -33.15 14.97
N SER A 50 -25.55 -32.09 15.66
CA SER A 50 -24.78 -31.02 15.07
C SER A 50 -23.45 -31.61 14.60
N ALA A 51 -23.42 -32.05 13.35
CA ALA A 51 -22.20 -32.48 12.70
C ALA A 51 -21.14 -31.38 12.93
N PRO A 52 -19.92 -31.74 13.37
CA PRO A 52 -18.88 -30.75 13.60
C PRO A 52 -18.63 -29.99 12.30
N LEU A 53 -18.87 -28.67 12.32
CA LEU A 53 -18.66 -27.80 11.17
C LEU A 53 -17.15 -27.74 10.92
N GLU A 54 -16.64 -28.53 9.97
CA GLU A 54 -15.25 -28.44 9.52
C GLU A 54 -15.02 -27.07 8.86
N GLU A 55 -14.28 -26.21 9.55
CA GLU A 55 -13.85 -24.93 9.01
C GLU A 55 -12.75 -25.15 7.97
N VAL A 56 -13.10 -25.05 6.69
CA VAL A 56 -12.12 -25.09 5.60
C VAL A 56 -11.53 -23.69 5.41
N VAL A 57 -10.42 -23.40 6.10
CA VAL A 57 -9.64 -22.17 5.87
C VAL A 57 -8.85 -22.31 4.57
N THR A 58 -9.35 -21.71 3.49
CA THR A 58 -8.59 -21.61 2.23
C THR A 58 -7.69 -20.38 2.24
N ILE A 59 -6.38 -20.60 2.42
CA ILE A 59 -5.38 -19.52 2.28
C ILE A 59 -5.12 -19.33 0.78
N ALA A 60 -5.71 -18.28 0.20
CA ALA A 60 -5.40 -17.91 -1.18
C ALA A 60 -3.91 -17.52 -1.29
N PRO A 61 -3.18 -18.02 -2.30
CA PRO A 61 -1.77 -17.66 -2.46
C PRO A 61 -1.63 -16.16 -2.76
N ARG A 62 -0.62 -15.52 -2.16
CA ARG A 62 -0.31 -14.11 -2.43
C ARG A 62 -0.02 -13.92 -3.92
N THR A 63 -0.60 -12.89 -4.53
CA THR A 63 -0.27 -12.51 -5.91
C THR A 63 1.05 -11.74 -5.92
N LEU A 64 1.83 -11.83 -7.00
CA LEU A 64 3.03 -11.01 -7.19
C LEU A 64 2.74 -9.51 -7.04
N ARG A 65 1.52 -9.06 -7.38
CA ARG A 65 1.09 -7.68 -7.19
C ARG A 65 0.98 -7.32 -5.71
N LEU A 66 0.41 -8.18 -4.87
CA LEU A 66 0.30 -7.96 -3.43
C LEU A 66 1.69 -7.95 -2.77
N MET A 67 2.55 -8.89 -3.13
CA MET A 67 3.93 -8.94 -2.63
C MET A 67 4.72 -7.65 -2.96
N ARG A 68 4.56 -7.09 -4.17
CA ARG A 68 5.15 -5.78 -4.51
C ARG A 68 4.62 -4.63 -3.64
N VAL A 69 3.35 -4.68 -3.25
CA VAL A 69 2.76 -3.68 -2.34
C VAL A 69 3.33 -3.82 -0.94
N GLU A 70 3.54 -5.04 -0.46
CA GLU A 70 4.17 -5.33 0.83
C GLU A 70 5.62 -4.85 0.86
N ILE A 71 6.42 -5.16 -0.16
CA ILE A 71 7.79 -4.66 -0.32
C ILE A 71 7.82 -3.13 -0.29
N ARG A 72 6.91 -2.49 -1.01
CA ARG A 72 6.82 -1.02 -1.03
C ARG A 72 6.52 -0.44 0.35
N ARG A 73 5.62 -1.05 1.11
CA ARG A 73 5.31 -0.59 2.47
C ARG A 73 6.50 -0.78 3.41
N ALA A 74 7.24 -1.89 3.27
CA ALA A 74 8.46 -2.11 4.03
C ALA A 74 9.56 -1.09 3.68
N GLU A 75 9.72 -0.77 2.40
CA GLU A 75 10.61 0.30 1.93
C GLU A 75 10.21 1.67 2.49
N GLU A 76 8.91 2.01 2.47
CA GLU A 76 8.39 3.25 3.08
C GLU A 76 8.71 3.32 4.58
N ASN A 77 8.53 2.22 5.31
CA ASN A 77 8.87 2.15 6.73
C ASN A 77 10.37 2.38 6.99
N ILE A 78 11.26 1.81 6.17
CA ILE A 78 12.71 2.05 6.27
C ILE A 78 13.02 3.54 6.08
N ILE A 79 12.44 4.14 5.04
CA ILE A 79 12.65 5.56 4.72
C ILE A 79 12.15 6.45 5.85
N ASP A 80 10.97 6.17 6.38
CA ASP A 80 10.37 6.95 7.47
C ASP A 80 11.20 6.84 8.75
N LEU A 81 11.65 5.64 9.12
CA LEU A 81 12.54 5.42 10.25
C LEU A 81 13.87 6.14 10.06
N PHE A 82 14.51 5.96 8.90
CA PHE A 82 15.76 6.63 8.56
C PHE A 82 15.64 8.16 8.64
N ASN A 83 14.60 8.74 8.04
CA ASN A 83 14.37 10.18 8.08
C ASN A 83 14.00 10.71 9.48
N THR A 84 13.45 9.86 10.35
CA THR A 84 13.13 10.23 11.73
C THR A 84 14.40 10.32 12.58
N ILE A 85 15.33 9.38 12.41
CA ILE A 85 16.56 9.33 13.21
C ILE A 85 17.70 10.16 12.61
N ASN A 86 17.74 10.32 11.28
CA ASN A 86 18.72 11.15 10.60
C ASN A 86 18.27 12.61 10.60
N THR A 87 18.94 13.44 11.41
CA THR A 87 18.62 14.87 11.50
C THR A 87 19.19 15.70 10.35
N ASP A 88 20.08 15.14 9.54
CA ASP A 88 20.62 15.86 8.38
C ASP A 88 19.61 15.86 7.22
N GLY A 89 18.99 17.03 7.02
CA GLY A 89 17.97 17.24 6.01
C GLY A 89 18.47 17.10 4.56
N ASP A 90 19.77 17.27 4.30
CA ASP A 90 20.33 17.08 2.95
C ASP A 90 20.26 15.60 2.53
N TYR A 91 20.35 14.68 3.50
CA TYR A 91 20.25 13.24 3.27
C TYR A 91 18.85 12.67 3.46
N ALA A 92 17.85 13.49 3.77
CA ALA A 92 16.46 13.03 3.85
C ALA A 92 16.02 12.39 2.52
N LEU A 93 15.56 11.14 2.58
CA LEU A 93 15.10 10.35 1.44
C LEU A 93 13.66 10.70 1.08
N ARG A 94 13.39 10.94 -0.21
CA ARG A 94 12.05 11.23 -0.73
C ARG A 94 11.81 10.40 -1.96
N CYS A 95 10.61 9.81 -2.05
CA CYS A 95 10.19 9.06 -3.23
C CYS A 95 9.09 9.81 -3.97
N ARG A 96 9.21 9.87 -5.30
CA ARG A 96 8.21 10.47 -6.20
C ARG A 96 7.85 9.49 -7.31
N ARG A 97 6.70 9.72 -7.95
CA ARG A 97 6.37 9.06 -9.21
C ARG A 97 6.80 9.96 -10.35
N GLU A 98 7.78 9.50 -11.11
CA GLU A 98 8.38 10.24 -12.20
C GLU A 98 8.23 9.42 -13.49
N ALA A 99 7.93 10.08 -14.60
CA ALA A 99 7.85 9.44 -15.91
C ALA A 99 9.18 9.69 -16.64
N PRO A 100 9.96 8.65 -16.97
CA PRO A 100 11.20 8.82 -17.72
C PRO A 100 10.94 9.52 -19.05
N LEU A 101 11.92 10.29 -19.53
CA LEU A 101 11.81 10.95 -20.84
C LEU A 101 11.50 9.90 -21.94
N GLY A 102 10.51 10.22 -22.78
CA GLY A 102 10.03 9.32 -23.83
C GLY A 102 9.07 8.22 -23.37
N SER A 103 8.70 8.16 -22.09
CA SER A 103 7.71 7.23 -21.54
C SER A 103 6.62 7.96 -20.77
N HIS A 104 5.37 7.51 -20.91
CA HIS A 104 4.25 7.96 -20.07
C HIS A 104 3.97 7.00 -18.91
N ILE A 105 4.83 6.00 -18.70
CA ILE A 105 4.69 5.01 -17.64
C ILE A 105 5.44 5.55 -16.41
N PRO A 106 4.73 5.97 -15.35
CA PRO A 106 5.38 6.48 -14.16
C PRO A 106 6.08 5.36 -13.39
N VAL A 107 7.33 5.60 -13.01
CA VAL A 107 8.11 4.77 -12.10
C VAL A 107 8.24 5.47 -10.76
N ARG A 108 8.42 4.71 -9.68
CA ARG A 108 8.79 5.29 -8.38
C ARG A 108 10.30 5.48 -8.36
N ALA A 109 10.75 6.70 -8.18
CA ALA A 109 12.16 7.04 -8.00
C ALA A 109 12.34 7.65 -6.62
N CYS A 110 13.40 7.26 -5.93
CA CYS A 110 13.75 7.78 -4.61
C CYS A 110 15.13 8.41 -4.67
N SER A 111 15.26 9.59 -4.07
CA SER A 111 16.49 10.37 -4.03
C SER A 111 16.60 11.12 -2.72
N THR A 112 17.79 11.63 -2.41
CA THR A 112 18.00 12.52 -1.27
C THR A 112 17.75 13.98 -1.68
N THR A 113 17.47 14.82 -0.69
CA THR A 113 17.30 16.26 -0.89
C THR A 113 18.51 16.91 -1.55
N ILE A 114 19.74 16.49 -1.20
CA ILE A 114 20.96 17.00 -1.84
C ILE A 114 21.04 16.63 -3.31
N VAL A 115 20.77 15.37 -3.68
CA VAL A 115 20.81 14.93 -5.09
C VAL A 115 19.76 15.66 -5.92
N ASP A 116 18.56 15.85 -5.36
CA ASP A 116 17.51 16.65 -5.98
C ASP A 116 17.97 18.09 -6.21
N ARG A 117 18.58 18.72 -5.20
CA ARG A 117 19.08 20.10 -5.27
C ARG A 117 20.19 20.24 -6.31
N LEU A 118 21.14 19.31 -6.36
CA LEU A 118 22.24 19.30 -7.33
C LEU A 118 21.72 19.13 -8.76
N THR A 119 20.78 18.22 -8.95
CA THR A 119 20.16 17.97 -10.26
C THR A 119 19.30 19.16 -10.71
N ALA A 120 18.57 19.79 -9.79
CA ALA A 120 17.81 21.01 -10.06
C ALA A 120 18.73 22.17 -10.44
N ARG A 121 19.87 22.34 -9.76
CA ARG A 121 20.87 23.36 -10.09
C ARG A 121 21.44 23.15 -11.49
N ALA A 122 21.89 21.94 -11.81
CA ALA A 122 22.39 21.59 -13.13
C ALA A 122 21.36 21.85 -14.25
N SER A 123 20.08 21.57 -13.96
CA SER A 123 18.99 21.85 -14.88
C SER A 123 18.78 23.36 -15.09
N GLN A 124 18.87 24.16 -14.03
CA GLN A 124 18.79 25.62 -14.13
C GLN A 124 19.97 26.20 -14.91
N ASP A 125 21.19 25.73 -14.64
CA ASP A 125 22.40 26.16 -15.33
C ASP A 125 22.32 25.88 -16.83
N PHE A 126 21.77 24.72 -17.22
CA PHE A 126 21.50 24.40 -18.62
C PHE A 126 20.51 25.37 -19.27
N VAL A 127 19.42 25.72 -18.58
CA VAL A 127 18.45 26.70 -19.11
C VAL A 127 19.10 28.08 -19.31
N MET A 128 20.00 28.47 -18.42
CA MET A 128 20.63 29.81 -18.46
C MET A 128 21.82 29.89 -19.42
N THR A 129 22.60 28.82 -19.55
CA THR A 129 23.86 28.82 -20.30
C THR A 129 23.81 28.00 -21.59
N GLY A 130 22.81 27.14 -21.75
CA GLY A 130 22.73 26.14 -22.82
C GLY A 130 23.68 24.94 -22.61
N PHE A 131 24.44 24.91 -21.52
CA PHE A 131 25.39 23.85 -21.20
C PHE A 131 24.92 23.03 -20.00
N TYR A 132 24.72 21.72 -20.20
CA TYR A 132 24.33 20.82 -19.12
C TYR A 132 25.57 20.15 -18.54
N ASP A 133 25.97 20.59 -17.36
CA ASP A 133 27.01 19.93 -16.57
C ASP A 133 26.35 19.09 -15.48
N TYR A 134 26.38 17.76 -15.64
CA TYR A 134 25.82 16.86 -14.63
C TYR A 134 26.82 16.69 -13.48
N PRO A 135 26.46 17.03 -12.22
CA PRO A 135 27.38 17.06 -11.09
C PRO A 135 27.68 15.66 -10.54
N ALA A 136 28.15 14.75 -11.40
CA ALA A 136 28.31 13.33 -11.12
C ALA A 136 29.29 13.08 -9.98
N ALA A 137 30.37 13.86 -9.89
CA ALA A 137 31.38 13.71 -8.84
C ALA A 137 30.81 14.08 -7.46
N GLU A 138 30.08 15.18 -7.39
CA GLU A 138 29.44 15.65 -6.14
C GLU A 138 28.31 14.70 -5.71
N ILE A 139 27.48 14.23 -6.66
CA ILE A 139 26.45 13.21 -6.39
C ILE A 139 27.08 11.94 -5.81
N ARG A 140 28.15 11.40 -6.43
CA ARG A 140 28.83 10.21 -5.92
C ARG A 140 29.39 10.40 -4.51
N TYR A 141 29.94 11.58 -4.23
CA TYR A 141 30.41 11.91 -2.88
C TYR A 141 29.27 11.85 -1.86
N HIS A 142 28.12 12.46 -2.16
CA HIS A 142 26.97 12.43 -1.25
C HIS A 142 26.33 11.03 -1.16
N GLU A 143 26.33 10.23 -2.23
CA GLU A 143 25.88 8.83 -2.17
C GLU A 143 26.76 7.98 -1.24
N GLN A 144 28.08 8.22 -1.25
CA GLN A 144 28.99 7.55 -0.32
C GLN A 144 28.68 7.96 1.14
N MET A 145 28.53 9.26 1.41
CA MET A 145 28.18 9.76 2.74
C MET A 145 26.83 9.21 3.23
N LEU A 146 25.84 9.11 2.34
CA LEU A 146 24.55 8.50 2.64
C LEU A 146 24.71 7.03 3.03
N ARG A 147 25.53 6.28 2.28
CA ARG A 147 25.78 4.85 2.57
C ARG A 147 26.44 4.66 3.93
N GLU A 148 27.45 5.47 4.24
CA GLU A 148 28.13 5.46 5.54
C GLU A 148 27.16 5.79 6.68
N THR A 149 26.33 6.83 6.48
CA THR A 149 25.31 7.24 7.45
C THR A 149 24.27 6.15 7.67
N MET A 150 23.75 5.55 6.60
CA MET A 150 22.80 4.44 6.66
C MET A 150 23.41 3.24 7.39
N SER A 151 24.64 2.84 7.05
CA SER A 151 25.34 1.72 7.70
C SER A 151 25.51 1.97 9.20
N ARG A 152 25.91 3.17 9.58
CA ARG A 152 26.08 3.56 10.98
C ARG A 152 24.75 3.49 11.72
N LEU A 153 23.70 4.12 11.19
CA LEU A 153 22.38 4.16 11.82
C LEU A 153 21.73 2.78 11.94
N ILE A 154 21.93 1.90 10.95
CA ILE A 154 21.47 0.50 11.03
C ILE A 154 22.13 -0.23 12.22
N SER A 155 23.40 0.06 12.52
CA SER A 155 24.10 -0.58 13.64
C SER A 155 23.69 -0.01 15.01
N GLU A 156 23.21 1.23 15.04
CA GLU A 156 22.85 1.96 16.26
C GLU A 156 21.37 1.79 16.62
N ASP A 157 20.48 1.70 15.62
CA ASP A 157 19.03 1.67 15.82
C ASP A 157 18.43 0.28 15.51
N PRO A 158 17.89 -0.43 16.52
CA PRO A 158 17.35 -1.77 16.32
C PRO A 158 16.05 -1.78 15.51
N LEU A 159 15.29 -0.69 15.48
CA LEU A 159 14.05 -0.61 14.70
C LEU A 159 14.35 -0.50 13.21
N LEU A 160 15.34 0.33 12.84
CA LEU A 160 15.81 0.45 11.46
C LEU A 160 16.42 -0.88 10.97
N TYR A 161 17.24 -1.53 11.80
CA TYR A 161 17.77 -2.86 11.48
C TYR A 161 16.66 -3.90 11.22
N LYS A 162 15.65 -3.93 12.09
CA LYS A 162 14.50 -4.82 11.95
C LYS A 162 13.72 -4.54 10.67
N ALA A 163 13.40 -3.27 10.39
CA ALA A 163 12.68 -2.88 9.18
C ALA A 163 13.43 -3.29 7.90
N LEU A 164 14.76 -3.12 7.90
CA LEU A 164 15.61 -3.56 6.79
C LEU A 164 15.56 -5.08 6.61
N THR A 165 15.62 -5.83 7.70
CA THR A 165 15.51 -7.30 7.68
C THR A 165 14.18 -7.76 7.11
N GLU A 166 13.08 -7.16 7.56
CA GLU A 166 11.72 -7.47 7.05
C GLU A 166 11.61 -7.18 5.54
N TYR A 167 12.13 -6.04 5.08
CA TYR A 167 12.18 -5.72 3.66
C TYR A 167 12.94 -6.77 2.85
N TYR A 168 14.12 -7.20 3.31
CA TYR A 168 14.91 -8.19 2.60
C TYR A 168 14.20 -9.56 2.53
N LEU A 169 13.55 -9.99 3.62
CA LEU A 169 12.78 -11.24 3.62
C LEU A 169 11.65 -11.19 2.58
N LEU A 170 10.89 -10.10 2.54
CA LEU A 170 9.83 -9.90 1.55
C LEU A 170 10.38 -9.87 0.12
N LYS A 171 11.55 -9.24 -0.07
CA LYS A 171 12.20 -9.14 -1.38
C LYS A 171 12.67 -10.51 -1.87
N THR A 172 13.32 -11.29 -1.02
CA THR A 172 13.79 -12.64 -1.33
C THR A 172 12.61 -13.57 -1.66
N GLU A 173 11.54 -13.51 -0.87
CA GLU A 173 10.34 -14.31 -1.14
C GLU A 173 9.69 -13.94 -2.48
N TYR A 174 9.56 -12.64 -2.77
CA TYR A 174 9.03 -12.16 -4.04
C TYR A 174 9.89 -12.59 -5.23
N ASP A 175 11.22 -12.50 -5.12
CA ASP A 175 12.11 -12.87 -6.22
C ASP A 175 12.03 -14.38 -6.47
N ALA A 176 11.98 -15.21 -5.43
CA ALA A 176 11.79 -16.66 -5.55
C ALA A 176 10.43 -17.01 -6.18
N GLU A 177 9.34 -16.36 -5.75
CA GLU A 177 8.00 -16.60 -6.30
C GLU A 177 7.86 -16.08 -7.74
N ARG A 178 8.55 -14.99 -8.06
CA ARG A 178 8.64 -14.48 -9.43
C ARG A 178 9.39 -15.49 -10.31
N GLU A 179 10.55 -15.98 -9.88
CA GLU A 179 11.34 -16.97 -10.60
C GLU A 179 10.46 -18.18 -10.94
N LYS A 180 9.83 -18.82 -9.95
CA LYS A 180 8.94 -19.97 -10.13
C LYS A 180 7.82 -19.76 -11.15
N ARG A 181 7.24 -18.55 -11.21
CA ARG A 181 6.15 -18.21 -12.15
C ARG A 181 6.64 -17.88 -13.56
N HIS A 182 7.94 -17.58 -13.70
CA HIS A 182 8.58 -17.14 -14.94
C HIS A 182 9.63 -18.12 -15.47
N GLU A 183 9.98 -19.17 -14.74
CA GLU A 183 10.94 -20.23 -15.11
C GLU A 183 10.55 -20.89 -16.44
N ASP A 184 9.24 -21.04 -16.70
CA ASP A 184 8.70 -21.57 -17.97
C ASP A 184 8.35 -20.48 -19.02
N LYS A 185 8.65 -19.21 -18.76
CA LYS A 185 8.29 -18.08 -19.62
C LYS A 185 9.53 -17.29 -20.03
N PHE A 186 10.27 -17.84 -20.99
CA PHE A 186 11.22 -17.08 -21.79
C PHE A 186 10.50 -15.90 -22.46
N PHE A 187 10.64 -14.70 -21.88
CA PHE A 187 10.29 -13.47 -22.59
C PHE A 187 11.47 -13.13 -23.50
N ILE A 188 11.36 -13.52 -24.76
CA ILE A 188 12.17 -13.00 -25.86
C ILE A 188 11.58 -11.62 -26.20
N TRP A 189 12.34 -10.56 -25.93
CA TRP A 189 12.21 -9.26 -26.58
C TRP A 189 13.61 -8.69 -26.78
#